data_AF-A0A1J5WQB4-F1
#
_entry.id   AF-A0A1J5WQB4-F1
#
_cell.length_a   1.000
_cell.length_b   1.000
_cell.length_c   1.000
_cell.angle_alpha   90.00
_cell.angle_beta   90.00
_cell.angle_gamma   90.00
#
_symmetry.space_group_name_H-M   'P 1'
#
loop_
_entity.id
_entity.type
_entity.pdbx_description
1 polymer ?
#
loop_
_entity_poly.entity_id
_entity_poly.type
_entity_poly.pdbx_seq_one_letter_code
_entity_poly.pdbx_strand_id
1 'polypeptide(L)'
;RTDERKVFCPYCKEEQGGKAFREEILGVILSLMPHQTLPSLEIRPGMEVKTIMRLPRGNKVSLSNFFVSDALFLRLLSKTVVEITNGMSLFSHSNSLDCCLEKAGEFGERTNKQNNICFDEHTNQEMKQIYENIKTIPKNSIQFIAKEIHAIGSGICVLLKLLDGADGYTLPDILLKSPKEEFIKEFLKEESKSLWTGKVERLGISRYALEILPKLRIHEESVLGKLLLSADHPMHATEILKTENNSIWIGKVRELLGVFGYATGILPKLRIHEENVMELLSLDADKPEHIAEILKTENNSIWIGRMKQLNLRRYAIGILPRFIIHEDTEMEKFSLDAYTPEHIAGILKTENNSIWIGKVRELLGLIGYAAGILPKLRIHEDNEMKTLSLDSNIPGSVAEILKTENKSILVGK
;
A
#
# COMPACT_ATOMS: atom_id res chain seq x y z
N ARG A 1 -36.49 -0.24 8.32
CA ARG A 1 -36.65 -1.48 9.11
C ARG A 1 -35.29 -2.16 9.12
N THR A 2 -34.56 -1.97 10.20
CA THR A 2 -33.25 -2.58 10.46
C THR A 2 -33.48 -4.02 10.89
N ASP A 3 -33.07 -4.96 10.05
CA ASP A 3 -33.15 -6.39 10.34
C ASP A 3 -31.97 -6.74 11.25
N GLU A 4 -32.16 -6.53 12.57
CA GLU A 4 -31.20 -6.94 13.60
C GLU A 4 -31.21 -8.47 13.67
N ARG A 5 -30.29 -9.10 12.92
CA ARG A 5 -30.01 -10.53 13.05
C ARG A 5 -29.38 -10.79 14.42
N LYS A 6 -30.21 -11.23 15.36
CA LYS A 6 -29.82 -11.77 16.66
C LYS A 6 -29.01 -13.05 16.45
N VAL A 7 -27.76 -13.07 16.90
CA VAL A 7 -26.84 -14.21 16.78
C VAL A 7 -26.85 -14.96 18.10
N PHE A 8 -27.11 -16.27 18.04
CA PHE A 8 -27.18 -17.14 19.21
C PHE A 8 -25.95 -18.04 19.30
N CYS A 9 -25.49 -18.26 20.53
CA CYS A 9 -24.52 -19.29 20.88
C CYS A 9 -25.09 -20.69 20.59
N PRO A 10 -24.50 -21.49 19.68
CA PRO A 10 -25.04 -22.82 19.37
C PRO A 10 -24.94 -23.81 20.55
N TYR A 11 -24.11 -23.49 21.55
CA TYR A 11 -23.89 -24.33 22.74
C TYR A 11 -24.71 -23.91 23.96
N CYS A 12 -25.01 -22.62 24.11
CA CYS A 12 -25.62 -22.05 25.32
C CYS A 12 -26.98 -21.38 25.09
N LYS A 13 -27.39 -21.19 23.82
CA LYS A 13 -28.70 -20.65 23.40
C LYS A 13 -29.11 -19.30 24.00
N GLU A 14 -28.19 -18.57 24.62
CA GLU A 14 -28.42 -17.19 25.06
C GLU A 14 -28.05 -16.18 23.97
N GLU A 15 -28.76 -15.04 24.01
CA GLU A 15 -28.65 -13.95 23.05
C GLU A 15 -27.60 -12.95 23.55
N GLN A 16 -26.44 -12.84 22.86
CA GLN A 16 -25.33 -12.00 23.31
C GLN A 16 -24.72 -11.19 22.15
N GLY A 17 -24.29 -9.96 22.48
CA GLY A 17 -23.86 -8.92 21.53
C GLY A 17 -22.64 -9.29 20.67
N GLY A 18 -22.81 -9.18 19.35
CA GLY A 18 -22.02 -9.88 18.33
C GLY A 18 -20.55 -9.47 18.08
N LYS A 19 -19.88 -8.72 18.98
CA LYS A 19 -18.45 -8.37 18.83
C LYS A 19 -17.53 -9.06 19.84
N ALA A 20 -17.87 -9.01 21.13
CA ALA A 20 -17.13 -9.73 22.19
C ALA A 20 -17.21 -11.25 22.03
N PHE A 21 -18.36 -11.76 21.60
CA PHE A 21 -18.63 -13.19 21.44
C PHE A 21 -17.75 -13.90 20.39
N ARG A 22 -17.15 -13.19 19.44
CA ARG A 22 -16.35 -13.81 18.34
C ARG A 22 -14.90 -14.07 18.73
N GLU A 23 -14.28 -13.14 19.46
CA GLU A 23 -12.99 -13.37 20.12
C GLU A 23 -13.15 -14.47 21.18
N GLU A 24 -14.30 -14.47 21.86
CA GLU A 24 -14.68 -15.52 22.80
C GLU A 24 -14.86 -16.87 22.11
N ILE A 25 -15.54 -17.02 20.96
CA ILE A 25 -15.67 -18.33 20.29
C ILE A 25 -14.32 -18.91 19.85
N LEU A 26 -13.45 -18.11 19.22
CA LEU A 26 -12.10 -18.57 18.88
C LEU A 26 -11.28 -18.87 20.16
N GLY A 27 -11.51 -18.14 21.25
CA GLY A 27 -10.96 -18.39 22.60
C GLY A 27 -11.52 -19.63 23.29
N VAL A 28 -12.80 -19.93 23.08
CA VAL A 28 -13.61 -20.96 23.73
C VAL A 28 -13.43 -22.29 23.03
N ILE A 29 -13.19 -22.33 21.70
CA ILE A 29 -12.69 -23.51 20.99
C ILE A 29 -11.39 -24.06 21.65
N LEU A 30 -10.71 -23.24 22.46
CA LEU A 30 -9.45 -23.56 23.10
C LEU A 30 -9.49 -23.61 24.65
N SER A 31 -10.62 -23.71 25.35
CA SER A 31 -10.58 -23.83 26.83
C SER A 31 -11.72 -24.64 27.46
N LEU A 32 -11.43 -25.89 27.89
CA LEU A 32 -11.52 -26.41 29.29
C LEU A 32 -11.53 -27.97 29.39
N MET A 33 -10.34 -28.56 29.69
CA MET A 33 -9.97 -29.86 30.39
C MET A 33 -10.60 -31.24 29.99
N PRO A 34 -9.97 -32.42 30.25
CA PRO A 34 -8.69 -32.72 30.92
C PRO A 34 -7.60 -33.37 30.02
N HIS A 35 -6.39 -33.48 30.58
CA HIS A 35 -5.11 -33.89 30.00
C HIS A 35 -5.08 -35.27 29.29
N GLN A 36 -5.49 -35.33 28.02
CA GLN A 36 -5.00 -36.38 27.11
C GLN A 36 -4.21 -35.73 25.97
N THR A 37 -2.90 -35.90 26.05
CA THR A 37 -1.90 -35.49 25.08
C THR A 37 -2.10 -36.29 23.79
N LEU A 38 -2.88 -35.76 22.84
CA LEU A 38 -2.74 -36.14 21.43
C LEU A 38 -1.46 -35.45 20.91
N PRO A 39 -0.38 -36.19 20.60
CA PRO A 39 0.89 -35.60 20.18
C PRO A 39 0.79 -34.91 18.80
N SER A 40 -0.18 -35.31 17.98
CA SER A 40 -0.45 -34.72 16.66
C SER A 40 -1.94 -34.69 16.34
N LEU A 41 -2.42 -33.58 15.74
CA LEU A 41 -3.75 -33.41 15.19
C LEU A 41 -3.65 -33.26 13.66
N GLU A 42 -4.36 -34.10 12.93
CA GLU A 42 -4.55 -33.95 11.49
C GLU A 42 -5.93 -33.33 11.25
N ILE A 43 -6.00 -32.16 10.63
CA ILE A 43 -7.28 -31.52 10.29
C ILE A 43 -7.68 -32.02 8.90
N ARG A 44 -8.88 -32.60 8.75
CA ARG A 44 -9.43 -33.05 7.46
C ARG A 44 -10.77 -32.36 7.14
N PRO A 45 -11.17 -32.28 5.87
CA PRO A 45 -12.42 -31.67 5.48
C PRO A 45 -13.61 -32.55 5.88
N GLY A 46 -14.74 -31.94 6.23
CA GLY A 46 -15.93 -32.65 6.72
C GLY A 46 -15.79 -33.25 8.13
N MET A 47 -14.70 -32.95 8.86
CA MET A 47 -14.51 -33.44 10.22
C MET A 47 -15.49 -32.74 11.18
N GLU A 48 -16.48 -33.49 11.67
CA GLU A 48 -17.42 -32.99 12.68
C GLU A 48 -16.70 -32.66 14.00
N VAL A 49 -16.87 -31.44 14.49
CA VAL A 49 -16.35 -31.03 15.80
C VAL A 49 -17.24 -31.64 16.88
N LYS A 50 -16.90 -32.85 17.33
CA LYS A 50 -17.64 -33.57 18.40
C LYS A 50 -17.29 -33.08 19.81
N THR A 51 -16.12 -32.46 19.97
CA THR A 51 -15.63 -31.96 21.27
C THR A 51 -14.69 -30.78 21.07
N ILE A 52 -14.83 -29.78 21.94
CA ILE A 52 -13.93 -28.61 21.99
C ILE A 52 -12.65 -29.02 22.73
N MET A 53 -11.49 -28.93 22.07
CA MET A 53 -10.20 -29.31 22.65
C MET A 53 -9.20 -28.15 22.54
N ARG A 54 -8.62 -27.76 23.68
CA ARG A 54 -7.47 -26.85 23.70
C ARG A 54 -6.29 -27.57 23.04
N LEU A 55 -5.73 -26.97 22.00
CA LEU A 55 -4.43 -27.40 21.47
C LEU A 55 -3.33 -26.81 22.38
N PRO A 56 -2.71 -27.60 23.28
CA PRO A 56 -1.58 -27.12 24.06
C PRO A 56 -0.42 -26.76 23.14
N ARG A 57 0.39 -25.86 23.65
CA ARG A 57 1.58 -25.39 22.97
C ARG A 57 2.54 -26.55 22.71
N GLY A 58 3.04 -26.65 21.49
CA GLY A 58 3.95 -27.73 21.08
C GLY A 58 3.27 -28.92 20.41
N ASN A 59 1.93 -28.99 20.42
CA ASN A 59 1.22 -30.01 19.65
C ASN A 59 1.47 -29.83 18.16
N LYS A 60 1.73 -30.94 17.47
CA LYS A 60 1.92 -30.94 16.02
C LYS A 60 0.56 -30.88 15.33
N VAL A 61 0.38 -29.94 14.41
CA VAL A 61 -0.80 -29.84 13.54
C VAL A 61 -0.33 -29.99 12.11
N SER A 62 -0.78 -31.05 11.45
CA SER A 62 -0.45 -31.29 10.04
C SER A 62 -1.58 -30.77 9.15
N LEU A 63 -1.23 -29.89 8.21
CA LEU A 63 -2.13 -29.32 7.20
C LEU A 63 -1.69 -29.82 5.82
N SER A 64 -2.62 -30.38 5.04
CA SER A 64 -2.30 -30.99 3.74
C SER A 64 -3.41 -30.78 2.73
N ASN A 65 -3.17 -29.98 1.68
CA ASN A 65 -4.09 -29.82 0.56
C ASN A 65 -5.47 -29.23 0.97
N PHE A 66 -5.45 -28.14 1.75
CA PHE A 66 -6.65 -27.51 2.31
C PHE A 66 -6.79 -26.02 2.03
N PHE A 67 -8.03 -25.55 2.01
CA PHE A 67 -8.40 -24.15 2.13
C PHE A 67 -8.63 -23.84 3.60
N VAL A 68 -7.84 -22.94 4.17
CA VAL A 68 -7.92 -22.56 5.59
C VAL A 68 -8.14 -21.06 5.67
N SER A 69 -8.98 -20.61 6.61
CA SER A 69 -9.14 -19.18 6.83
C SER A 69 -7.83 -18.58 7.35
N ASP A 70 -7.49 -17.36 6.91
CA ASP A 70 -6.32 -16.63 7.41
C ASP A 70 -6.31 -16.58 8.94
N ALA A 71 -7.44 -16.24 9.57
CA ALA A 71 -7.57 -16.19 11.03
C ALA A 71 -7.23 -17.52 11.74
N LEU A 72 -7.71 -18.66 11.22
CA LEU A 72 -7.40 -19.97 11.79
C LEU A 72 -5.92 -20.30 11.60
N PHE A 73 -5.39 -20.09 10.40
CA PHE A 73 -3.99 -20.37 10.10
C PHE A 73 -3.03 -19.57 10.99
N LEU A 74 -3.24 -18.25 11.13
CA LEU A 74 -2.40 -17.39 11.97
C LEU A 74 -2.46 -17.82 13.45
N ARG A 75 -3.63 -18.27 13.92
CA ARG A 75 -3.80 -18.80 15.29
C ARG A 75 -3.09 -20.14 15.49
N LEU A 76 -3.10 -21.02 14.49
CA LEU A 76 -2.34 -22.27 14.51
C LEU A 76 -0.84 -21.99 14.53
N LEU A 77 -0.36 -21.05 13.71
CA LEU A 77 1.04 -20.64 13.67
C LEU A 77 1.52 -20.11 15.03
N SER A 78 0.67 -19.42 15.80
CA SER A 78 1.07 -18.85 17.08
C SER A 78 0.99 -19.80 18.27
N LYS A 79 0.13 -20.83 18.20
CA LYS A 79 -0.15 -21.73 19.33
C LYS A 79 0.41 -23.14 19.16
N THR A 80 0.69 -23.60 17.95
CA THR A 80 1.01 -25.01 17.66
C THR A 80 2.30 -25.17 16.87
N VAL A 81 2.76 -26.40 16.64
CA VAL A 81 3.81 -26.72 15.67
C VAL A 81 3.12 -27.10 14.36
N VAL A 82 3.22 -26.26 13.34
CA VAL A 82 2.48 -26.45 12.08
C VAL A 82 3.38 -27.15 11.05
N GLU A 83 2.90 -28.25 10.47
CA GLU A 83 3.56 -28.97 9.38
C GLU A 83 2.68 -28.90 8.12
N ILE A 84 3.24 -28.39 7.01
CA ILE A 84 2.57 -28.32 5.70
C ILE A 84 3.20 -29.35 4.77
N THR A 85 2.41 -30.30 4.26
CA THR A 85 2.94 -31.43 3.46
C THR A 85 2.67 -31.32 1.96
N ASN A 86 1.48 -30.89 1.53
CA ASN A 86 1.07 -30.86 0.11
C ASN A 86 0.60 -29.48 -0.38
N GLY A 87 1.06 -28.42 0.28
CA GLY A 87 0.60 -27.05 0.04
C GLY A 87 -0.80 -26.76 0.61
N MET A 88 -1.13 -25.48 0.69
CA MET A 88 -2.39 -24.99 1.23
C MET A 88 -2.79 -23.65 0.61
N SER A 89 -4.07 -23.33 0.72
CA SER A 89 -4.63 -22.06 0.29
C SER A 89 -5.25 -21.30 1.47
N LEU A 90 -4.94 -20.02 1.58
CA LEU A 90 -5.46 -19.12 2.60
C LEU A 90 -6.56 -18.23 2.02
N PHE A 91 -7.77 -18.32 2.56
CA PHE A 91 -8.88 -17.43 2.19
C PHE A 91 -9.22 -16.45 3.32
N SER A 92 -9.80 -15.32 2.94
CA SER A 92 -10.20 -14.29 3.90
C SER A 92 -11.25 -14.81 4.85
N HIS A 93 -10.96 -14.78 6.15
CA HIS A 93 -11.96 -15.08 7.16
C HIS A 93 -13.09 -14.06 7.07
N SER A 94 -14.21 -14.50 6.54
CA SER A 94 -15.45 -13.76 6.62
C SER A 94 -16.19 -14.17 7.88
N ASN A 95 -17.12 -13.36 8.35
CA ASN A 95 -17.94 -13.62 9.55
C ASN A 95 -18.81 -14.92 9.51
N SER A 96 -18.50 -15.85 8.61
CA SER A 96 -18.92 -17.24 8.55
C SER A 96 -18.16 -18.09 9.59
N LEU A 97 -18.82 -19.13 10.10
CA LEU A 97 -18.22 -20.12 11.00
C LEU A 97 -17.23 -21.07 10.28
N ASP A 98 -17.16 -20.99 8.95
CA ASP A 98 -16.34 -21.87 8.12
C ASP A 98 -14.85 -21.46 8.19
N CYS A 99 -14.05 -22.31 8.83
CA CYS A 99 -12.62 -22.12 8.97
C CYS A 99 -11.79 -23.02 8.04
N CYS A 100 -12.41 -24.05 7.44
CA CYS A 100 -11.80 -24.99 6.50
C CYS A 100 -12.80 -25.32 5.39
N LEU A 101 -12.36 -25.44 4.12
CA LEU A 101 -13.23 -25.78 2.98
C LEU A 101 -12.67 -26.91 2.12
N GLU A 102 -13.56 -27.69 1.50
CA GLU A 102 -13.23 -28.84 0.65
C GLU A 102 -12.84 -28.48 -0.78
N LYS A 103 -13.40 -27.40 -1.35
CA LYS A 103 -13.20 -27.04 -2.77
C LYS A 103 -13.17 -25.53 -2.98
N ALA A 104 -12.33 -25.09 -3.93
CA ALA A 104 -12.29 -23.70 -4.41
C ALA A 104 -13.64 -23.21 -4.98
N GLY A 105 -14.50 -24.11 -5.49
CA GLY A 105 -15.72 -23.79 -6.24
C GLY A 105 -16.87 -23.16 -5.43
N GLU A 106 -16.78 -23.13 -4.10
CA GLU A 106 -17.72 -22.36 -3.26
C GLU A 106 -17.40 -20.86 -3.21
N PHE A 107 -16.24 -20.48 -3.76
CA PHE A 107 -15.91 -19.11 -4.06
C PHE A 107 -15.81 -18.93 -5.58
N GLY A 108 -16.87 -18.37 -6.18
CA GLY A 108 -16.72 -17.69 -7.47
C GLY A 108 -15.59 -16.66 -7.38
N GLU A 109 -14.94 -16.39 -8.53
CA GLU A 109 -13.96 -15.34 -8.80
C GLU A 109 -13.52 -14.53 -7.56
N ARG A 110 -12.28 -14.77 -7.07
CA ARG A 110 -11.60 -13.99 -6.01
C ARG A 110 -12.57 -13.26 -5.07
N THR A 111 -12.90 -13.86 -3.93
CA THR A 111 -13.76 -13.23 -2.93
C THR A 111 -13.41 -11.75 -2.79
N ASN A 112 -14.38 -10.83 -2.88
CA ASN A 112 -14.20 -9.38 -2.68
C ASN A 112 -13.71 -9.00 -1.27
N LYS A 113 -13.20 -9.96 -0.51
CA LYS A 113 -12.81 -9.90 0.90
C LYS A 113 -11.29 -9.79 1.03
N GLN A 114 -10.86 -9.10 2.07
CA GLN A 114 -9.46 -8.75 2.34
C GLN A 114 -8.87 -9.71 3.39
N ASN A 115 -7.65 -10.20 3.18
CA ASN A 115 -6.92 -10.92 4.21
C ASN A 115 -6.27 -9.92 5.17
N ASN A 116 -6.47 -10.09 6.47
CA ASN A 116 -5.89 -9.20 7.48
C ASN A 116 -4.86 -9.98 8.30
N ILE A 117 -3.58 -9.65 8.11
CA ILE A 117 -2.47 -10.25 8.84
C ILE A 117 -2.01 -9.24 9.90
N CYS A 118 -2.43 -9.46 11.13
CA CYS A 118 -2.08 -8.62 12.28
C CYS A 118 -1.72 -9.50 13.48
N PHE A 119 -0.61 -9.16 14.15
CA PHE A 119 -0.12 -9.89 15.32
C PHE A 119 0.17 -8.98 16.52
N ASP A 120 -0.36 -7.75 16.53
CA ASP A 120 0.01 -6.72 17.52
C ASP A 120 -0.34 -7.09 18.98
N GLU A 121 -1.24 -8.06 19.19
CA GLU A 121 -1.63 -8.58 20.51
C GLU A 121 -0.89 -9.88 20.93
N HIS A 122 0.07 -10.35 20.13
CA HIS A 122 0.79 -11.60 20.43
C HIS A 122 1.99 -11.36 21.35
N THR A 123 2.19 -12.29 22.28
CA THR A 123 3.34 -12.32 23.17
C THR A 123 4.64 -12.64 22.42
N ASN A 124 5.79 -12.22 22.96
CA ASN A 124 7.11 -12.56 22.40
C ASN A 124 7.30 -14.08 22.21
N GLN A 125 6.71 -14.89 23.10
CA GLN A 125 6.77 -16.34 23.02
C GLN A 125 5.96 -16.85 21.82
N GLU A 126 4.78 -16.29 21.55
CA GLU A 126 3.97 -16.63 20.37
C GLU A 126 4.64 -16.19 19.07
N MET A 127 5.23 -14.99 19.03
CA MET A 127 6.02 -14.53 17.87
C MET A 127 7.20 -15.47 17.57
N LYS A 128 7.91 -15.94 18.61
CA LYS A 128 8.96 -16.96 18.43
C LYS A 128 8.41 -18.26 17.83
N GLN A 129 7.22 -18.71 18.27
CA GLN A 129 6.58 -19.90 17.72
C GLN A 129 6.24 -19.72 16.24
N ILE A 130 5.67 -18.56 15.88
CA ILE A 130 5.32 -18.23 14.49
C ILE A 130 6.57 -18.33 13.62
N TYR A 131 7.68 -17.71 14.03
CA TYR A 131 8.91 -17.74 13.27
C TYR A 131 9.52 -19.14 13.15
N GLU A 132 9.48 -19.97 14.20
CA GLU A 132 9.93 -21.37 14.10
C GLU A 132 9.07 -22.18 13.12
N ASN A 133 7.74 -21.98 13.13
CA ASN A 133 6.86 -22.63 12.17
C ASN A 133 7.14 -22.17 10.73
N ILE A 134 7.33 -20.86 10.50
CA ILE A 134 7.60 -20.34 9.14
C ILE A 134 8.88 -20.94 8.56
N LYS A 135 9.92 -21.14 9.37
CA LYS A 135 11.18 -21.78 8.92
C LYS A 135 10.98 -23.19 8.38
N THR A 136 10.00 -23.92 8.89
CA THR A 136 9.73 -25.31 8.50
C THR A 136 8.74 -25.42 7.35
N ILE A 137 8.07 -24.33 6.98
CA ILE A 137 7.10 -24.31 5.89
C ILE A 137 7.84 -24.42 4.55
N PRO A 138 7.48 -25.38 3.67
CA PRO A 138 8.09 -25.46 2.36
C PRO A 138 7.83 -24.19 1.53
N LYS A 139 8.82 -23.73 0.77
CA LYS A 139 8.65 -22.61 -0.17
C LYS A 139 7.54 -22.90 -1.16
N ASN A 140 6.83 -21.88 -1.63
CA ASN A 140 5.70 -22.00 -2.57
C ASN A 140 4.55 -22.91 -2.10
N SER A 141 4.46 -23.24 -0.80
CA SER A 141 3.41 -24.12 -0.28
C SER A 141 2.17 -23.37 0.20
N ILE A 142 2.17 -22.03 0.20
CA ILE A 142 1.02 -21.22 0.65
C ILE A 142 0.57 -20.32 -0.49
N GLN A 143 -0.68 -20.48 -0.90
CA GLN A 143 -1.34 -19.60 -1.87
C GLN A 143 -2.36 -18.71 -1.17
N PHE A 144 -2.36 -17.41 -1.46
CA PHE A 144 -3.38 -16.48 -0.95
C PHE A 144 -4.54 -16.35 -1.94
N ILE A 145 -5.74 -16.68 -1.49
CA ILE A 145 -7.00 -16.53 -2.22
C ILE A 145 -7.75 -15.35 -1.62
N ALA A 146 -7.28 -14.16 -1.96
CA ALA A 146 -7.93 -12.90 -1.59
C ALA A 146 -7.76 -11.88 -2.70
N LYS A 147 -8.59 -10.83 -2.66
CA LYS A 147 -8.41 -9.66 -3.52
C LYS A 147 -7.22 -8.82 -3.07
N GLU A 148 -7.08 -8.66 -1.75
CA GLU A 148 -6.03 -7.84 -1.13
C GLU A 148 -5.54 -8.50 0.18
N ILE A 149 -4.30 -8.25 0.56
CA ILE A 149 -3.66 -8.66 1.82
C ILE A 149 -3.20 -7.40 2.54
N HIS A 150 -3.72 -7.18 3.74
CA HIS A 150 -3.36 -6.06 4.61
C HIS A 150 -2.50 -6.60 5.74
N ALA A 151 -1.22 -6.23 5.76
CA ALA A 151 -0.30 -6.58 6.83
C ALA A 151 -0.03 -5.37 7.72
N ILE A 152 -0.34 -5.51 9.01
CA ILE A 152 -0.22 -4.44 10.00
C ILE A 152 0.77 -4.84 11.10
N GLY A 153 1.65 -3.92 11.45
CA GLY A 153 2.63 -4.10 12.53
C GLY A 153 3.48 -5.36 12.33
N SER A 154 3.51 -6.25 13.32
CA SER A 154 4.25 -7.52 13.26
C SER A 154 3.80 -8.43 12.12
N GLY A 155 2.58 -8.23 11.60
CA GLY A 155 2.07 -8.97 10.44
C GLY A 155 2.86 -8.73 9.16
N ILE A 156 3.55 -7.59 9.03
CA ILE A 156 4.45 -7.32 7.90
C ILE A 156 5.58 -8.34 7.88
N CYS A 157 6.21 -8.60 9.04
CA CYS A 157 7.27 -9.59 9.17
C CYS A 157 6.82 -11.00 8.84
N VAL A 158 5.65 -11.38 9.35
CA VAL A 158 5.07 -12.68 9.07
C VAL A 158 4.77 -12.82 7.58
N LEU A 159 4.12 -11.84 6.96
CA LEU A 159 3.79 -11.88 5.53
C LEU A 159 5.06 -11.98 4.68
N LEU A 160 6.04 -11.09 4.88
CA LEU A 160 7.25 -11.07 4.05
C LEU A 160 8.06 -12.37 4.16
N LYS A 161 8.13 -12.99 5.35
CA LYS A 161 8.77 -14.30 5.53
C LYS A 161 7.97 -15.44 4.89
N LEU A 162 6.63 -15.40 4.95
CA LEU A 162 5.78 -16.38 4.27
C LEU A 162 5.89 -16.29 2.74
N LEU A 163 6.21 -15.11 2.22
CA LEU A 163 6.40 -14.86 0.80
C LEU A 163 7.85 -15.10 0.33
N ASP A 164 8.78 -15.43 1.23
CA ASP A 164 10.18 -15.65 0.87
C ASP A 164 10.34 -16.89 -0.02
N GLY A 165 10.81 -16.69 -1.25
CA GLY A 165 10.89 -17.72 -2.29
C GLY A 165 9.58 -18.05 -2.99
N ALA A 166 8.57 -17.18 -2.88
CA ALA A 166 7.34 -17.23 -3.67
C ALA A 166 7.57 -16.82 -5.14
N ASP A 167 8.36 -17.60 -5.88
CA ASP A 167 8.68 -17.32 -7.28
C ASP A 167 7.57 -17.86 -8.20
N GLY A 168 7.00 -16.99 -9.05
CA GLY A 168 6.11 -17.39 -10.14
C GLY A 168 4.60 -17.15 -9.93
N TYR A 169 4.15 -16.71 -8.76
CA TYR A 169 2.74 -16.36 -8.52
C TYR A 169 2.51 -14.85 -8.57
N THR A 170 1.42 -14.43 -9.22
CA THR A 170 0.93 -13.05 -9.09
C THR A 170 0.17 -12.94 -7.77
N LEU A 171 0.72 -12.17 -6.84
CA LEU A 171 0.10 -11.95 -5.54
C LEU A 171 -1.11 -11.01 -5.64
N PRO A 172 -2.06 -11.11 -4.70
CA PRO A 172 -3.09 -10.11 -4.50
C PRO A 172 -2.50 -8.72 -4.22
N ASP A 173 -3.36 -7.69 -4.20
CA ASP A 173 -2.94 -6.35 -3.80
C ASP A 173 -2.38 -6.39 -2.37
N ILE A 174 -1.20 -5.80 -2.12
CA ILE A 174 -0.55 -5.82 -0.78
C ILE A 174 -0.58 -4.43 -0.18
N LEU A 175 -1.08 -4.30 1.05
CA LEU A 175 -1.00 -3.08 1.85
C LEU A 175 -0.18 -3.35 3.12
N LEU A 176 0.93 -2.63 3.28
CA LEU A 176 1.83 -2.69 4.41
C LEU A 176 1.66 -1.43 5.26
N LYS A 177 1.34 -1.59 6.54
CA LYS A 177 1.17 -0.46 7.48
C LYS A 177 1.82 -0.77 8.81
N SER A 178 2.87 -0.03 9.16
CA SER A 178 3.47 -0.18 10.48
C SER A 178 3.18 1.03 11.36
N PRO A 179 2.44 0.88 12.47
CA PRO A 179 2.17 1.99 13.39
C PRO A 179 3.38 2.38 14.23
N LYS A 180 4.40 1.50 14.34
CA LYS A 180 5.62 1.73 15.12
C LYS A 180 6.85 1.13 14.43
N GLU A 181 8.02 1.72 14.65
CA GLU A 181 9.28 1.21 14.11
C GLU A 181 9.64 -0.19 14.64
N GLU A 182 9.27 -0.50 15.89
CA GLU A 182 9.61 -1.76 16.56
C GLU A 182 9.21 -3.00 15.76
N PHE A 183 8.10 -2.90 15.02
CA PHE A 183 7.57 -4.01 14.22
C PHE A 183 8.35 -4.31 12.95
N ILE A 184 9.16 -3.38 12.45
CA ILE A 184 9.94 -3.55 11.22
C ILE A 184 11.45 -3.56 11.47
N LYS A 185 11.87 -3.35 12.71
CA LYS A 185 13.28 -3.17 13.10
C LYS A 185 14.19 -4.32 12.69
N GLU A 186 13.66 -5.54 12.60
CA GLU A 186 14.42 -6.69 12.10
C GLU A 186 14.84 -6.51 10.64
N PHE A 187 13.95 -5.98 9.78
CA PHE A 187 14.20 -5.78 8.36
C PHE A 187 15.08 -4.58 8.05
N LEU A 188 15.12 -3.58 8.93
CA LEU A 188 16.00 -2.44 8.74
C LEU A 188 17.48 -2.86 8.70
N LYS A 189 17.82 -3.99 9.36
CA LYS A 189 19.17 -4.58 9.38
C LYS A 189 19.50 -5.42 8.14
N GLU A 190 18.50 -5.83 7.37
CA GLU A 190 18.70 -6.66 6.19
C GLU A 190 19.39 -5.87 5.06
N GLU A 191 20.03 -6.57 4.14
CA GLU A 191 20.63 -5.94 2.97
C GLU A 191 19.56 -5.34 2.04
N SER A 192 19.95 -4.37 1.22
CA SER A 192 19.05 -3.80 0.20
C SER A 192 18.61 -4.88 -0.79
N LYS A 193 17.35 -4.83 -1.25
CA LYS A 193 16.77 -5.80 -2.20
C LYS A 193 16.88 -7.27 -1.76
N SER A 194 16.78 -7.54 -0.45
CA SER A 194 16.84 -8.88 0.13
C SER A 194 15.46 -9.49 0.39
N LEU A 195 14.42 -8.66 0.54
CA LEU A 195 13.10 -9.08 0.98
C LEU A 195 12.15 -9.21 -0.21
N TRP A 196 11.70 -10.43 -0.47
CA TRP A 196 10.56 -10.75 -1.35
C TRP A 196 10.68 -10.33 -2.83
N THR A 197 10.58 -11.31 -3.74
CA THR A 197 10.76 -11.20 -5.20
C THR A 197 9.46 -11.19 -6.02
N GLY A 198 8.30 -11.20 -5.36
CA GLY A 198 7.04 -11.51 -6.03
C GLY A 198 6.51 -10.39 -6.93
N LYS A 199 5.67 -10.78 -7.89
CA LYS A 199 4.91 -9.86 -8.73
C LYS A 199 3.60 -9.48 -8.03
N VAL A 200 3.41 -8.20 -7.74
CA VAL A 200 2.14 -7.65 -7.22
C VAL A 200 1.53 -6.70 -8.24
N GLU A 201 0.20 -6.71 -8.30
CA GLU A 201 -0.54 -5.73 -9.09
C GLU A 201 -0.59 -4.37 -8.38
N ARG A 202 -0.78 -4.35 -7.06
CA ARG A 202 -0.79 -3.12 -6.26
C ARG A 202 -0.01 -3.27 -4.98
N LEU A 203 0.78 -2.25 -4.66
CA LEU A 203 1.56 -2.16 -3.44
C LEU A 203 1.26 -0.83 -2.74
N GLY A 204 0.71 -0.90 -1.54
CA GLY A 204 0.55 0.25 -0.65
C GLY A 204 1.48 0.11 0.54
N ILE A 205 2.24 1.16 0.85
CA ILE A 205 3.13 1.21 2.01
C ILE A 205 2.86 2.49 2.79
N SER A 206 2.61 2.35 4.09
CA SER A 206 2.24 3.47 4.93
C SER A 206 2.95 3.49 6.28
N ARG A 207 3.23 4.71 6.76
CA ARG A 207 3.87 4.99 8.05
C ARG A 207 5.28 4.38 8.11
N TYR A 208 5.70 3.85 9.26
CA TYR A 208 7.02 3.24 9.42
C TYR A 208 7.32 2.16 8.38
N ALA A 209 6.29 1.49 7.82
CA ALA A 209 6.52 0.49 6.78
C ALA A 209 7.25 1.06 5.55
N LEU A 210 7.25 2.38 5.30
CA LEU A 210 8.03 2.99 4.23
C LEU A 210 9.54 2.67 4.32
N GLU A 211 10.07 2.51 5.53
CA GLU A 211 11.48 2.22 5.75
C GLU A 211 11.91 0.84 5.23
N ILE A 212 10.95 -0.06 4.95
CA ILE A 212 11.24 -1.37 4.35
C ILE A 212 11.32 -1.30 2.82
N LEU A 213 10.86 -0.21 2.18
CA LEU A 213 10.81 -0.10 0.72
C LEU A 213 12.18 -0.36 0.05
N PRO A 214 13.32 0.19 0.52
CA PRO A 214 14.65 -0.13 -0.03
C PRO A 214 15.05 -1.59 0.12
N LYS A 215 14.43 -2.31 1.06
CA LYS A 215 14.72 -3.72 1.35
C LYS A 215 13.95 -4.65 0.43
N LEU A 216 12.87 -4.18 -0.21
CA LEU A 216 12.05 -5.00 -1.10
C LEU A 216 12.80 -5.31 -2.41
N ARG A 217 12.78 -6.58 -2.84
CA ARG A 217 13.38 -7.03 -4.10
C ARG A 217 12.38 -6.96 -5.25
N ILE A 218 12.14 -5.75 -5.75
CA ILE A 218 11.32 -5.55 -6.95
C ILE A 218 12.14 -6.00 -8.17
N HIS A 219 11.64 -7.00 -8.91
CA HIS A 219 12.30 -7.50 -10.11
C HIS A 219 12.43 -6.41 -11.19
N GLU A 220 13.46 -6.47 -12.05
CA GLU A 220 13.70 -5.48 -13.12
C GLU A 220 12.52 -5.40 -14.09
N GLU A 221 12.02 -6.55 -14.52
CA GLU A 221 10.81 -6.70 -15.35
C GLU A 221 9.48 -6.53 -14.60
N SER A 222 9.50 -6.07 -13.33
CA SER A 222 8.27 -5.89 -12.57
C SER A 222 7.46 -4.71 -13.10
N VAL A 223 6.18 -4.96 -13.37
CA VAL A 223 5.19 -3.95 -13.77
C VAL A 223 4.12 -3.88 -12.70
N LEU A 224 4.20 -2.87 -11.84
CA LEU A 224 3.20 -2.56 -10.84
C LEU A 224 2.02 -1.85 -11.51
N GLY A 225 0.78 -2.28 -11.24
CA GLY A 225 -0.40 -1.50 -11.55
C GLY A 225 -0.41 -0.21 -10.73
N LYS A 226 -0.37 -0.31 -9.40
CA LYS A 226 -0.39 0.86 -8.50
C LYS A 226 0.66 0.80 -7.40
N LEU A 227 1.32 1.92 -7.13
CA LEU A 227 2.19 2.12 -5.96
C LEU A 227 1.66 3.31 -5.14
N LEU A 228 1.31 3.06 -3.88
CA LEU A 228 0.79 4.07 -2.95
C LEU A 228 1.72 4.21 -1.74
N LEU A 229 2.28 5.38 -1.52
CA LEU A 229 3.24 5.66 -0.44
C LEU A 229 2.68 6.78 0.44
N SER A 230 2.57 6.56 1.75
CA SER A 230 2.06 7.60 2.65
C SER A 230 2.76 7.65 4.01
N ALA A 231 3.02 8.85 4.49
CA ALA A 231 3.49 9.09 5.85
C ALA A 231 2.87 10.36 6.46
N ASP A 232 2.34 10.21 7.67
CA ASP A 232 1.71 11.25 8.49
C ASP A 232 2.69 11.95 9.45
N HIS A 233 3.87 11.38 9.71
CA HIS A 233 4.89 11.93 10.60
C HIS A 233 6.30 11.83 9.99
N PRO A 234 7.23 12.75 10.33
CA PRO A 234 8.58 12.79 9.75
C PRO A 234 9.42 11.55 10.09
N MET A 235 9.21 10.98 11.28
CA MET A 235 9.87 9.75 11.74
C MET A 235 9.57 8.51 10.88
N HIS A 236 8.54 8.55 10.03
CA HIS A 236 8.18 7.43 9.17
C HIS A 236 9.05 7.30 7.91
N ALA A 237 9.85 8.31 7.59
CA ALA A 237 10.72 8.33 6.40
C ALA A 237 12.15 8.78 6.72
N THR A 238 12.56 8.75 7.99
CA THR A 238 13.86 9.30 8.41
C THR A 238 15.05 8.53 7.84
N GLU A 239 15.01 7.20 7.79
CA GLU A 239 16.14 6.41 7.28
C GLU A 239 16.18 6.38 5.75
N ILE A 240 15.03 6.19 5.10
CA ILE A 240 14.91 6.21 3.64
C ILE A 240 15.35 7.55 3.03
N LEU A 241 15.12 8.68 3.71
CA LEU A 241 15.60 9.99 3.23
C LEU A 241 17.12 10.12 3.23
N LYS A 242 17.84 9.31 4.02
CA LYS A 242 19.32 9.29 4.03
C LYS A 242 19.91 8.49 2.87
N THR A 243 19.10 7.75 2.13
CA THR A 243 19.55 7.00 0.95
C THR A 243 19.98 7.94 -0.18
N GLU A 244 20.81 7.43 -1.08
CA GLU A 244 21.21 8.17 -2.28
C GLU A 244 20.00 8.40 -3.20
N ASN A 245 20.02 9.50 -3.95
CA ASN A 245 18.99 9.74 -4.95
C ASN A 245 19.04 8.65 -6.03
N ASN A 246 17.88 8.28 -6.58
CA ASN A 246 17.75 7.21 -7.57
C ASN A 246 18.30 5.83 -7.13
N SER A 247 18.36 5.55 -5.81
CA SER A 247 18.88 4.28 -5.30
C SER A 247 17.81 3.19 -5.11
N ILE A 248 16.53 3.58 -4.98
CA ILE A 248 15.42 2.68 -4.66
C ILE A 248 14.69 2.30 -5.95
N TRP A 249 14.99 1.11 -6.47
CA TRP A 249 14.34 0.60 -7.68
C TRP A 249 12.87 0.21 -7.42
N ILE A 250 11.94 0.79 -8.18
CA ILE A 250 10.50 0.47 -8.10
C ILE A 250 9.91 -0.12 -9.38
N GLY A 251 10.74 -0.40 -10.40
CA GLY A 251 10.30 -1.00 -11.66
C GLY A 251 9.47 -0.06 -12.54
N LYS A 252 8.55 -0.63 -13.31
CA LYS A 252 7.53 0.09 -14.10
C LYS A 252 6.25 0.23 -13.28
N VAL A 253 5.59 1.38 -13.34
CA VAL A 253 4.26 1.66 -12.76
C VAL A 253 3.30 2.01 -13.88
N ARG A 254 2.26 1.20 -14.07
CA ARG A 254 1.32 1.32 -15.20
C ARG A 254 0.18 2.29 -14.93
N GLU A 255 -0.52 2.17 -13.79
CA GLU A 255 -1.76 2.92 -13.55
C GLU A 255 -1.55 4.14 -12.65
N LEU A 256 -0.94 3.97 -11.47
CA LEU A 256 -0.87 5.04 -10.48
C LEU A 256 0.39 4.99 -9.63
N LEU A 257 1.13 6.11 -9.60
CA LEU A 257 2.04 6.43 -8.51
C LEU A 257 1.39 7.52 -7.62
N GLY A 258 1.01 7.13 -6.41
CA GLY A 258 0.39 8.02 -5.42
C GLY A 258 1.32 8.22 -4.24
N VAL A 259 1.71 9.47 -3.94
CA VAL A 259 2.59 9.78 -2.81
C VAL A 259 2.00 10.89 -1.95
N PHE A 260 1.88 10.64 -0.64
CA PHE A 260 1.11 11.48 0.27
C PHE A 260 1.89 11.82 1.55
N GLY A 261 1.79 13.08 1.99
CA GLY A 261 2.37 13.53 3.25
C GLY A 261 3.90 13.53 3.23
N TYR A 262 4.54 13.14 4.33
CA TYR A 262 6.01 13.04 4.44
C TYR A 262 6.65 12.05 3.46
N ALA A 263 5.88 11.14 2.87
CA ALA A 263 6.37 10.28 1.79
C ALA A 263 6.69 11.09 0.53
N THR A 264 6.16 12.30 0.37
CA THR A 264 6.50 13.13 -0.80
C THR A 264 8.01 13.38 -0.86
N GLY A 265 8.66 13.62 0.28
CA GLY A 265 10.10 13.84 0.36
C GLY A 265 10.98 12.70 -0.17
N ILE A 266 10.46 11.46 -0.29
CA ILE A 266 11.25 10.33 -0.79
C ILE A 266 11.25 10.20 -2.32
N LEU A 267 10.50 11.03 -3.05
CA LEU A 267 10.47 10.98 -4.53
C LEU A 267 11.86 11.00 -5.18
N PRO A 268 12.84 11.85 -4.77
CA PRO A 268 14.18 11.85 -5.35
C PRO A 268 14.95 10.55 -5.13
N LYS A 269 14.52 9.73 -4.17
CA LYS A 269 15.15 8.45 -3.82
C LYS A 269 14.68 7.30 -4.71
N LEU A 270 13.49 7.45 -5.30
CA LEU A 270 12.89 6.43 -6.17
C LEU A 270 13.55 6.45 -7.55
N ARG A 271 13.84 5.26 -8.07
CA ARG A 271 14.29 5.03 -9.44
C ARG A 271 13.20 4.26 -10.18
N ILE A 272 12.57 4.95 -11.11
CA ILE A 272 11.57 4.40 -12.02
C ILE A 272 12.29 3.97 -13.30
N HIS A 273 11.81 2.88 -13.90
CA HIS A 273 12.34 2.40 -15.18
C HIS A 273 12.24 3.49 -16.27
N GLU A 274 13.26 3.63 -17.11
CA GLU A 274 13.36 4.73 -18.11
C GLU A 274 12.21 4.71 -19.13
N GLU A 275 11.83 3.51 -19.59
CA GLU A 275 10.69 3.31 -20.48
C GLU A 275 9.31 3.45 -19.83
N ASN A 276 9.22 3.83 -18.55
CA ASN A 276 7.95 3.88 -17.85
C ASN A 276 6.99 4.91 -18.47
N VAL A 277 5.77 4.45 -18.78
CA VAL A 277 4.63 5.29 -19.17
C VAL A 277 3.48 4.96 -18.24
N MET A 278 3.18 5.86 -17.29
CA MET A 278 2.10 5.67 -16.31
C MET A 278 0.83 6.43 -16.67
N GLU A 279 -0.34 5.94 -16.27
CA GLU A 279 -1.59 6.67 -16.46
C GLU A 279 -1.66 7.93 -15.58
N LEU A 280 -1.29 7.83 -14.29
CA LEU A 280 -1.42 8.94 -13.34
C LEU A 280 -0.26 9.01 -12.33
N LEU A 281 0.33 10.20 -12.20
CA LEU A 281 1.10 10.62 -11.02
C LEU A 281 0.24 11.55 -10.15
N SER A 282 0.03 11.19 -8.89
CA SER A 282 -0.75 12.00 -7.95
C SER A 282 0.01 12.27 -6.66
N LEU A 283 0.26 13.55 -6.36
CA LEU A 283 1.01 13.99 -5.18
C LEU A 283 0.17 14.95 -4.33
N ASP A 284 0.15 14.73 -3.02
CA ASP A 284 -0.56 15.61 -2.06
C ASP A 284 0.30 15.84 -0.81
N ALA A 285 0.62 17.11 -0.57
CA ALA A 285 1.39 17.56 0.57
C ALA A 285 0.66 18.71 1.26
N ASP A 286 0.00 18.43 2.38
CA ASP A 286 -0.75 19.41 3.19
C ASP A 286 0.12 20.30 4.08
N LYS A 287 1.41 20.00 4.21
CA LYS A 287 2.35 20.78 5.00
C LYS A 287 3.63 21.08 4.21
N PRO A 288 4.29 22.23 4.45
CA PRO A 288 5.52 22.57 3.73
C PRO A 288 6.67 21.61 4.06
N GLU A 289 6.70 21.01 5.25
CA GLU A 289 7.73 20.05 5.66
C GLU A 289 7.71 18.78 4.80
N HIS A 290 6.57 18.43 4.20
CA HIS A 290 6.42 17.25 3.35
C HIS A 290 7.26 17.32 2.07
N ILE A 291 7.56 18.54 1.60
CA ILE A 291 8.35 18.78 0.38
C ILE A 291 9.74 19.36 0.65
N ALA A 292 10.08 19.60 1.92
CA ALA A 292 11.30 20.33 2.28
C ALA A 292 12.58 19.68 1.74
N GLU A 293 12.63 18.34 1.67
CA GLU A 293 13.77 17.63 1.08
C GLU A 293 13.88 17.86 -0.43
N ILE A 294 12.77 17.78 -1.16
CA ILE A 294 12.75 17.99 -2.61
C ILE A 294 13.14 19.42 -2.96
N LEU A 295 12.73 20.41 -2.17
CA LEU A 295 13.05 21.81 -2.45
C LEU A 295 14.55 22.11 -2.38
N LYS A 296 15.37 21.23 -1.78
CA LYS A 296 16.84 21.34 -1.79
C LYS A 296 17.47 20.88 -3.11
N THR A 297 16.72 20.18 -3.96
CA THR A 297 17.20 19.71 -5.27
C THR A 297 17.19 20.83 -6.30
N GLU A 298 18.03 20.68 -7.33
CA GLU A 298 18.05 21.59 -8.47
C GLU A 298 16.76 21.50 -9.29
N ASN A 299 16.44 22.55 -10.05
CA ASN A 299 15.34 22.46 -11.02
C ASN A 299 15.66 21.41 -12.08
N ASN A 300 14.63 20.74 -12.60
CA ASN A 300 14.79 19.69 -13.62
C ASN A 300 15.78 18.58 -13.21
N SER A 301 15.73 18.11 -11.97
CA SER A 301 16.65 17.09 -11.45
C SER A 301 15.97 15.76 -11.09
N ILE A 302 14.65 15.73 -10.99
CA ILE A 302 13.88 14.55 -10.59
C ILE A 302 13.19 13.95 -11.80
N TRP A 303 13.64 12.77 -12.21
CA TRP A 303 12.99 11.97 -13.24
C TRP A 303 11.88 11.10 -12.64
N ILE A 304 10.67 11.21 -13.16
CA ILE A 304 9.48 10.49 -12.67
C ILE A 304 8.83 9.57 -13.73
N GLY A 305 9.50 9.37 -14.87
CA GLY A 305 8.93 8.65 -16.02
C GLY A 305 8.02 9.53 -16.87
N ARG A 306 7.50 8.96 -17.97
CA ARG A 306 6.41 9.57 -18.75
C ARG A 306 5.08 9.28 -18.09
N MET A 307 4.13 10.20 -18.19
CA MET A 307 2.76 9.99 -17.72
C MET A 307 1.71 10.64 -18.61
N LYS A 308 0.49 10.07 -18.59
CA LYS A 308 -0.68 10.70 -19.25
C LYS A 308 -1.33 11.76 -18.38
N GLN A 309 -1.29 11.63 -17.06
CA GLN A 309 -1.94 12.56 -16.15
C GLN A 309 -1.02 12.95 -14.98
N LEU A 310 -0.99 14.24 -14.68
CA LEU A 310 -0.30 14.78 -13.51
C LEU A 310 -1.29 15.54 -12.62
N ASN A 311 -1.34 15.16 -11.34
CA ASN A 311 -2.17 15.80 -10.33
C ASN A 311 -1.32 16.20 -9.12
N LEU A 312 -1.15 17.51 -8.90
CA LEU A 312 -0.42 18.05 -7.75
C LEU A 312 -1.39 18.84 -6.86
N ARG A 313 -1.41 18.50 -5.57
CA ARG A 313 -2.28 19.15 -4.59
C ARG A 313 -1.48 19.83 -3.49
N ARG A 314 -1.97 20.99 -3.05
CA ARG A 314 -1.44 21.76 -1.91
C ARG A 314 0.05 22.08 -2.12
N TYR A 315 0.92 21.89 -1.12
CA TYR A 315 2.34 22.19 -1.24
C TYR A 315 3.05 21.33 -2.31
N ALA A 316 2.50 20.19 -2.74
CA ALA A 316 3.12 19.39 -3.81
C ALA A 316 3.19 20.15 -5.15
N ILE A 317 2.45 21.24 -5.30
CA ILE A 317 2.58 22.14 -6.45
C ILE A 317 3.97 22.80 -6.48
N GLY A 318 4.54 23.12 -5.32
CA GLY A 318 5.84 23.79 -5.20
C GLY A 318 7.04 22.99 -5.70
N ILE A 319 6.88 21.68 -5.92
CA ILE A 319 7.94 20.81 -6.44
C ILE A 319 7.86 20.61 -7.96
N LEU A 320 6.84 21.16 -8.63
CA LEU A 320 6.70 21.08 -10.09
C LEU A 320 7.98 21.50 -10.85
N PRO A 321 8.69 22.60 -10.49
CA PRO A 321 9.93 22.99 -11.17
C PRO A 321 11.09 21.98 -11.04
N ARG A 322 10.96 20.98 -10.15
CA ARG A 322 12.01 19.98 -9.91
C ARG A 322 11.90 18.79 -10.86
N PHE A 323 10.75 18.60 -11.51
CA PHE A 323 10.54 17.46 -12.41
C PHE A 323 11.20 17.65 -13.76
N ILE A 324 11.78 16.57 -14.27
CA ILE A 324 12.20 16.44 -15.67
C ILE A 324 10.97 15.96 -16.45
N ILE A 325 10.39 16.86 -17.25
CA ILE A 325 9.33 16.54 -18.22
C ILE A 325 9.97 16.61 -19.60
N HIS A 326 10.05 15.48 -20.31
CA HIS A 326 10.66 15.47 -21.65
C HIS A 326 9.85 16.29 -22.65
N GLU A 327 10.52 16.79 -23.68
CA GLU A 327 9.92 17.60 -24.74
C GLU A 327 8.85 16.82 -25.53
N ASP A 328 9.01 15.50 -25.65
CA ASP A 328 8.07 14.58 -26.29
C ASP A 328 6.89 14.18 -25.38
N THR A 329 6.82 14.72 -24.15
CA THR A 329 5.75 14.37 -23.21
C THR A 329 4.44 15.03 -23.62
N GLU A 330 3.45 14.20 -23.93
CA GLU A 330 2.09 14.62 -24.24
C GLU A 330 1.12 14.06 -23.20
N MET A 331 0.64 14.94 -22.31
CA MET A 331 -0.31 14.59 -21.26
C MET A 331 -1.74 14.74 -21.76
N GLU A 332 -2.63 13.87 -21.30
CA GLU A 332 -4.08 14.08 -21.43
C GLU A 332 -4.53 15.15 -20.44
N LYS A 333 -4.13 15.05 -19.16
CA LYS A 333 -4.60 15.94 -18.10
C LYS A 333 -3.46 16.44 -17.22
N PHE A 334 -3.45 17.75 -16.98
CA PHE A 334 -2.58 18.39 -16.02
C PHE A 334 -3.44 19.15 -15.02
N SER A 335 -3.32 18.84 -13.73
CA SER A 335 -4.18 19.41 -12.68
C SER A 335 -3.40 19.87 -11.47
N LEU A 336 -3.63 21.12 -11.07
CA LEU A 336 -3.09 21.72 -9.85
C LEU A 336 -4.24 22.18 -8.96
N ASP A 337 -4.22 21.79 -7.69
CA ASP A 337 -5.26 22.15 -6.71
C ASP A 337 -4.67 22.80 -5.46
N ALA A 338 -4.93 24.09 -5.25
CA ALA A 338 -4.45 24.86 -4.11
C ALA A 338 -5.57 25.58 -3.38
N TYR A 339 -5.81 25.20 -2.12
CA TYR A 339 -6.85 25.81 -1.28
C TYR A 339 -6.43 27.08 -0.54
N THR A 340 -5.13 27.35 -0.39
CA THR A 340 -4.59 28.51 0.31
C THR A 340 -3.44 29.14 -0.49
N PRO A 341 -3.14 30.44 -0.32
CA PRO A 341 -2.05 31.09 -1.06
C PRO A 341 -0.67 30.54 -0.66
N GLU A 342 -0.50 30.02 0.56
CA GLU A 342 0.76 29.44 1.03
C GLU A 342 1.17 28.21 0.21
N HIS A 343 0.21 27.42 -0.28
CA HIS A 343 0.47 26.25 -1.14
C HIS A 343 1.27 26.61 -2.40
N ILE A 344 1.13 27.84 -2.90
CA ILE A 344 1.74 28.29 -4.15
C ILE A 344 2.80 29.38 -3.95
N ALA A 345 3.01 29.84 -2.72
CA ALA A 345 3.92 30.95 -2.43
C ALA A 345 5.36 30.68 -2.90
N GLY A 346 5.80 29.42 -2.89
CA GLY A 346 7.11 29.02 -3.41
C GLY A 346 7.22 29.14 -4.94
N ILE A 347 6.22 28.63 -5.66
CA ILE A 347 6.22 28.59 -7.12
C ILE A 347 6.00 29.98 -7.73
N LEU A 348 5.27 30.87 -7.07
CA LEU A 348 5.04 32.24 -7.56
C LEU A 348 6.31 33.08 -7.65
N LYS A 349 7.39 32.69 -6.94
CA LYS A 349 8.70 33.36 -6.99
C LYS A 349 9.48 33.04 -8.28
N THR A 350 9.04 32.06 -9.05
CA THR A 350 9.66 31.72 -10.34
C THR A 350 9.34 32.78 -11.39
N GLU A 351 10.18 32.86 -12.42
CA GLU A 351 9.93 33.73 -13.56
C GLU A 351 8.71 33.25 -14.35
N ASN A 352 8.04 34.18 -15.05
CA ASN A 352 6.94 33.81 -15.93
C ASN A 352 7.45 32.93 -17.08
N ASN A 353 6.62 32.00 -17.55
CA ASN A 353 6.97 31.05 -18.61
C ASN A 353 8.27 30.24 -18.35
N SER A 354 8.61 29.99 -17.08
CA SER A 354 9.84 29.26 -16.72
C SER A 354 9.60 27.76 -16.45
N ILE A 355 8.36 27.36 -16.17
CA ILE A 355 8.04 25.99 -15.75
C ILE A 355 7.50 25.19 -16.93
N TRP A 356 8.35 24.38 -17.55
CA TRP A 356 7.94 23.52 -18.65
C TRP A 356 6.96 22.42 -18.21
N ILE A 357 5.84 22.29 -18.92
CA ILE A 357 4.85 21.21 -18.66
C ILE A 357 4.56 20.32 -19.87
N GLY A 358 5.22 20.53 -21.01
CA GLY A 358 4.98 19.76 -22.24
C GLY A 358 3.69 20.15 -22.96
N LYS A 359 3.08 19.18 -23.64
CA LYS A 359 1.76 19.31 -24.28
C LYS A 359 0.67 18.74 -23.37
N VAL A 360 -0.50 19.37 -23.36
CA VAL A 360 -1.70 18.97 -22.63
C VAL A 360 -2.88 18.92 -23.60
N ARG A 361 -3.40 17.73 -23.90
CA ARG A 361 -4.42 17.50 -24.94
C ARG A 361 -5.85 17.74 -24.48
N GLU A 362 -6.24 17.20 -23.32
CA GLU A 362 -7.64 17.20 -22.89
C GLU A 362 -7.95 18.35 -21.92
N LEU A 363 -7.20 18.44 -20.82
CA LEU A 363 -7.53 19.36 -19.73
C LEU A 363 -6.30 19.90 -19.01
N LEU A 364 -6.17 21.23 -18.98
CA LEU A 364 -5.39 21.97 -17.98
C LEU A 364 -6.35 22.51 -16.90
N GLY A 365 -6.34 21.88 -15.73
CA GLY A 365 -7.19 22.24 -14.60
C GLY A 365 -6.41 22.96 -13.50
N LEU A 366 -6.74 24.22 -13.25
CA LEU A 366 -6.16 25.01 -12.16
C LEU A 366 -7.28 25.38 -11.17
N ILE A 367 -7.24 24.77 -9.98
CA ILE A 367 -8.29 24.88 -8.96
C ILE A 367 -7.81 25.75 -7.79
N GLY A 368 -8.67 26.67 -7.35
CA GLY A 368 -8.42 27.59 -6.25
C GLY A 368 -7.29 28.58 -6.57
N TYR A 369 -6.34 28.73 -5.65
CA TYR A 369 -5.17 29.59 -5.83
C TYR A 369 -4.26 29.13 -6.97
N ALA A 370 -4.33 27.87 -7.40
CA ALA A 370 -3.48 27.35 -8.45
C ALA A 370 -3.68 28.07 -9.79
N ALA A 371 -4.82 28.75 -9.99
CA ALA A 371 -5.03 29.65 -11.13
C ALA A 371 -3.92 30.70 -11.25
N GLY A 372 -3.45 31.25 -10.12
CA GLY A 372 -2.35 32.23 -10.09
C GLY A 372 -1.01 31.72 -10.62
N ILE A 373 -0.85 30.40 -10.82
CA ILE A 373 0.37 29.79 -11.37
C ILE A 373 0.36 29.81 -12.90
N LEU A 374 -0.79 30.03 -13.55
CA LEU A 374 -0.91 30.02 -15.01
C LEU A 374 0.20 30.84 -15.72
N PRO A 375 0.56 32.08 -15.29
CA PRO A 375 1.64 32.84 -15.94
C PRO A 375 3.04 32.23 -15.79
N LYS A 376 3.23 31.29 -14.86
CA LYS A 376 4.51 30.62 -14.59
C LYS A 376 4.71 29.41 -15.50
N LEU A 377 3.63 28.83 -16.01
CA LEU A 377 3.67 27.62 -16.83
C LEU A 377 4.09 27.95 -18.26
N ARG A 378 5.02 27.16 -18.80
CA ARG A 378 5.44 27.16 -20.20
C ARG A 378 4.86 25.92 -20.87
N ILE A 379 3.88 26.14 -21.72
CA ILE A 379 3.21 25.11 -22.52
C ILE A 379 3.86 25.07 -23.90
N HIS A 380 3.96 23.88 -24.50
CA HIS A 380 4.51 23.73 -25.85
C HIS A 380 3.74 24.59 -26.87
N GLU A 381 4.43 25.15 -27.87
CA GLU A 381 3.82 26.02 -28.88
C GLU A 381 2.76 25.31 -29.74
N ASP A 382 3.04 24.08 -30.16
CA ASP A 382 2.10 23.17 -30.84
C ASP A 382 1.06 22.51 -29.91
N ASN A 383 0.80 23.08 -28.73
CA ASN A 383 -0.22 22.54 -27.85
C ASN A 383 -1.61 22.77 -28.45
N GLU A 384 -2.38 21.71 -28.63
CA GLU A 384 -3.78 21.75 -29.07
C GLU A 384 -4.65 21.19 -27.94
N MET A 385 -5.18 22.07 -27.10
CA MET A 385 -5.87 21.65 -25.86
C MET A 385 -7.36 21.86 -25.95
N LYS A 386 -8.15 20.86 -25.57
CA LYS A 386 -9.61 20.97 -25.58
C LYS A 386 -10.17 21.91 -24.51
N THR A 387 -9.63 21.85 -23.29
CA THR A 387 -10.19 22.59 -22.14
C THR A 387 -9.10 23.21 -21.26
N LEU A 388 -9.18 24.54 -21.08
CA LEU A 388 -8.56 25.25 -19.97
C LEU A 388 -9.63 25.51 -18.90
N SER A 389 -9.50 24.88 -17.72
CA SER A 389 -10.41 25.08 -16.61
C SER A 389 -9.73 25.87 -15.49
N LEU A 390 -10.18 27.10 -15.28
CA LEU A 390 -9.78 27.93 -14.14
C LEU A 390 -10.94 27.98 -13.15
N ASP A 391 -10.95 27.06 -12.17
CA ASP A 391 -11.98 27.04 -11.13
C ASP A 391 -11.48 27.81 -9.92
N SER A 392 -12.03 29.00 -9.72
CA SER A 392 -11.55 29.90 -8.70
C SER A 392 -12.70 30.61 -8.00
N ASN A 393 -13.19 29.97 -6.94
CA ASN A 393 -14.22 30.53 -6.06
C ASN A 393 -13.63 31.24 -4.82
N ILE A 394 -12.30 31.45 -4.79
CA ILE A 394 -11.57 32.00 -3.64
C ILE A 394 -11.05 33.41 -3.95
N PRO A 395 -11.35 34.43 -3.12
CA PRO A 395 -10.83 35.79 -3.34
C PRO A 395 -9.30 35.84 -3.44
N GLY A 396 -8.80 36.57 -4.45
CA GLY A 396 -7.36 36.81 -4.67
C GLY A 396 -6.61 35.69 -5.40
N SER A 397 -7.26 34.57 -5.70
CA SER A 397 -6.68 33.42 -6.41
C SER A 397 -6.18 33.73 -7.82
N VAL A 398 -6.79 34.71 -8.50
CA VAL A 398 -6.40 35.17 -9.85
C VAL A 398 -5.60 36.46 -9.83
N ALA A 399 -5.23 36.97 -8.64
CA ALA A 399 -4.55 38.26 -8.52
C ALA A 399 -3.23 38.31 -9.30
N GLU A 400 -2.48 37.19 -9.34
CA GLU A 400 -1.24 37.09 -10.10
C GLU A 400 -1.47 37.13 -11.63
N ILE A 401 -2.55 36.50 -12.11
CA ILE A 401 -2.93 36.59 -13.53
C ILE A 401 -3.20 38.05 -13.91
N LEU A 402 -3.94 38.78 -13.08
CA LEU A 402 -4.30 40.18 -13.33
C LEU A 402 -3.11 41.15 -13.30
N LYS A 403 -2.01 40.78 -12.62
CA LYS A 403 -0.76 41.57 -12.61
C LYS A 403 0.10 41.32 -13.87
N THR A 404 -0.20 40.27 -14.62
CA THR A 404 0.62 39.85 -15.76
C THR A 404 0.22 40.66 -17.00
N GLU A 405 1.20 41.09 -17.80
CA GLU A 405 0.95 41.88 -19.01
C GLU A 405 0.08 41.11 -20.02
N ASN A 406 -0.77 41.83 -20.77
CA ASN A 406 -1.60 41.23 -21.81
C ASN A 406 -0.75 40.49 -22.86
N LYS A 407 -1.20 39.29 -23.27
CA LYS A 407 -0.55 38.39 -24.26
C LYS A 407 0.74 37.71 -23.80
N SER A 408 1.09 37.78 -22.53
CA SER A 408 2.28 37.10 -21.97
C SER A 408 2.05 35.62 -21.62
N ILE A 409 0.79 35.17 -21.58
CA ILE A 409 0.39 33.79 -21.30
C ILE A 409 0.03 33.10 -22.61
N LEU A 410 0.82 32.10 -23.00
CA LEU A 410 0.59 31.26 -24.18
C LEU A 410 0.09 29.89 -23.72
N VAL A 411 -1.13 29.53 -24.12
CA VAL A 411 -1.78 28.27 -23.73
C VAL A 411 -1.95 27.28 -24.89
N GLY A 412 -1.41 27.61 -26.07
CA GLY A 412 -1.60 26.83 -27.30
C GLY A 412 -2.86 27.24 -28.07
N LYS A 413 -3.25 26.38 -29.02
CA LYS A 413 -4.46 26.50 -29.85
C LYS A 413 -5.67 25.82 -29.21
#